data_AF-A0A258B4F6-F1
#
_entry.id   AF-A0A258B4F6-F1
#
_cell.length_a   1.000
_cell.length_b   1.000
_cell.length_c   1.000
_cell.angle_alpha   90.00
_cell.angle_beta   90.00
_cell.angle_gamma   90.00
#
_symmetry.space_group_name_H-M   'P 1'
#
loop_
_entity.id
_entity.type
_entity.pdbx_description
1 polymer ?
#
loop_
_entity_poly.entity_id
_entity_poly.type
_entity_poly.pdbx_seq_one_letter_code
_entity_poly.pdbx_strand_id
1 'polypeptide(L)'
;MMHSMPTAFHPYGPSHKAVLAITLALFIVMLVLSRTRWAELSQRVLGTILLALYPVGMVVHALYGSLSVLTALPLQYCDIATLAGGIALWTRRPFFCEVVYFFGIAGTLQGLLTPALIYEFPDPRFILFFVMHGGVPITAFYVVTAMKVRPRPGAVLRIMTFSVAWYAVIAVVNYALGANYAFQCAKPVQASLFDQLGPWPWYNFSTIGLGLVFYSVLYLPFAFRKARD
;
A
#
# COMPACT_ATOMS: atom_id res chain seq x y z
N MET A 1 -32.35 21.67 0.89
CA MET A 1 -31.71 20.39 1.27
C MET A 1 -30.52 20.70 2.15
N MET A 2 -30.63 20.45 3.46
CA MET A 2 -29.49 20.53 4.38
C MET A 2 -28.47 19.47 3.93
N HIS A 3 -27.33 19.90 3.40
CA HIS A 3 -26.18 19.00 3.27
C HIS A 3 -25.76 18.65 4.69
N SER A 4 -26.16 17.47 5.16
CA SER A 4 -25.57 16.85 6.34
C SER A 4 -24.05 16.89 6.12
N MET A 5 -23.31 17.55 7.01
CA MET A 5 -21.85 17.49 6.98
C MET A 5 -21.46 16.01 6.96
N PRO A 6 -20.64 15.55 5.99
CA PRO A 6 -20.18 14.17 5.99
C PRO A 6 -19.59 13.85 7.35
N THR A 7 -20.06 12.78 7.99
CA THR A 7 -19.44 12.30 9.23
C THR A 7 -17.96 12.06 8.95
N ALA A 8 -17.09 12.64 9.77
CA ALA A 8 -15.65 12.43 9.61
C ALA A 8 -15.33 10.95 9.86
N PHE A 9 -14.30 10.45 9.16
CA PHE A 9 -13.84 9.09 9.38
C PHE A 9 -13.31 8.91 10.82
N HIS A 10 -13.73 7.82 11.47
CA HIS A 10 -13.25 7.47 12.81
C HIS A 10 -12.48 6.14 12.79
N PRO A 11 -11.14 6.16 13.05
CA PRO A 11 -10.35 4.94 13.17
C PRO A 11 -10.97 3.98 14.21
N TYR A 12 -11.14 2.72 13.79
CA TYR A 12 -11.76 1.65 14.58
C TYR A 12 -13.23 1.89 14.92
N GLY A 13 -13.91 2.78 14.20
CA GLY A 13 -15.37 2.84 14.14
C GLY A 13 -15.99 1.61 13.46
N PRO A 14 -17.33 1.54 13.37
CA PRO A 14 -18.03 0.41 12.76
C PRO A 14 -17.62 0.13 11.31
N SER A 15 -17.50 1.18 10.48
CA SER A 15 -17.08 1.08 9.08
C SER A 15 -15.66 0.53 8.94
N HIS A 16 -14.71 1.05 9.73
CA HIS A 16 -13.33 0.56 9.72
C HIS A 16 -13.26 -0.92 10.13
N LYS A 17 -13.93 -1.30 11.22
CA LYS A 17 -14.00 -2.70 11.65
C LYS A 17 -14.61 -3.62 10.59
N ALA A 18 -15.66 -3.18 9.91
CA ALA A 18 -16.27 -3.92 8.82
C ALA A 18 -15.29 -4.12 7.65
N VAL A 19 -14.55 -3.08 7.25
CA VAL A 19 -13.53 -3.18 6.20
C VAL A 19 -12.39 -4.14 6.58
N LEU A 20 -11.91 -4.08 7.83
CA LEU A 20 -10.88 -5.00 8.31
C LEU A 20 -11.36 -6.47 8.23
N ALA A 21 -12.60 -6.72 8.66
CA ALA A 21 -13.22 -8.05 8.55
C ALA A 21 -13.39 -8.51 7.09
N ILE A 22 -13.85 -7.62 6.20
CA ILE A 22 -13.99 -7.91 4.77
C ILE A 22 -12.63 -8.20 4.13
N THR A 23 -11.61 -7.41 4.46
CA THR A 23 -10.25 -7.61 3.93
C THR A 23 -9.68 -8.95 4.38
N LEU A 24 -9.88 -9.33 5.66
CA LEU A 24 -9.50 -10.65 6.16
C LEU A 24 -10.27 -11.78 5.45
N ALA A 25 -11.58 -11.62 5.23
CA ALA A 25 -12.37 -12.59 4.49
C ALA A 25 -11.89 -12.75 3.04
N LEU A 26 -11.61 -11.64 2.35
CA LEU A 26 -11.06 -11.64 0.99
C LEU A 26 -9.67 -12.27 0.92
N PHE A 27 -8.83 -12.03 1.93
CA PHE A 27 -7.55 -12.71 2.07
C PHE A 27 -7.72 -14.24 2.12
N ILE A 28 -8.61 -14.72 3.00
CA ILE A 28 -8.90 -16.16 3.13
C ILE A 28 -9.46 -16.72 1.82
N VAL A 29 -10.41 -16.02 1.19
CA VAL A 29 -10.96 -16.41 -0.11
C VAL A 29 -9.86 -16.53 -1.16
N MET A 30 -8.94 -15.57 -1.24
CA MET A 30 -7.80 -15.64 -2.17
C MET A 30 -6.93 -16.88 -1.90
N LEU A 31 -6.63 -17.19 -0.64
CA LEU A 31 -5.86 -18.40 -0.28
C LEU A 31 -6.59 -19.70 -0.62
N VAL A 32 -7.90 -19.75 -0.46
CA VAL A 32 -8.72 -20.92 -0.84
C VAL A 32 -8.73 -21.06 -2.35
N LEU A 33 -9.05 -19.99 -3.09
CA LEU A 33 -9.10 -20.00 -4.56
C LEU A 33 -7.75 -20.37 -5.17
N SER A 34 -6.63 -20.02 -4.53
CA SER A 34 -5.29 -20.37 -4.99
C SER A 34 -5.03 -21.89 -5.07
N ARG A 35 -5.85 -22.70 -4.41
CA ARG A 35 -5.77 -24.17 -4.42
C ARG A 35 -6.80 -24.82 -5.34
N THR A 36 -7.50 -24.02 -6.13
CA THR A 36 -8.56 -24.47 -7.05
C THR A 36 -8.22 -24.09 -8.49
N ARG A 37 -9.06 -24.53 -9.44
CA ARG A 37 -8.98 -24.10 -10.85
C ARG A 37 -9.14 -22.57 -11.06
N TRP A 38 -9.63 -21.85 -10.06
CA TRP A 38 -9.85 -20.39 -10.12
C TRP A 38 -8.64 -19.56 -9.70
N ALA A 39 -7.49 -20.20 -9.40
CA ALA A 39 -6.29 -19.51 -8.95
C ALA A 39 -5.84 -18.41 -9.92
N GLU A 40 -5.76 -18.72 -11.22
CA GLU A 40 -5.31 -17.73 -12.22
C GLU A 40 -6.35 -16.63 -12.45
N LEU A 41 -7.65 -16.98 -12.49
CA LEU A 41 -8.70 -15.98 -12.66
C LEU A 41 -8.71 -14.98 -11.50
N SER A 42 -8.66 -15.48 -10.26
CA SER A 42 -8.64 -14.61 -9.06
C SER A 42 -7.42 -13.68 -9.03
N GLN A 43 -6.25 -14.15 -9.47
CA GLN A 43 -5.05 -13.32 -9.65
C GLN A 43 -5.28 -12.20 -10.66
N ARG A 44 -5.81 -12.54 -11.85
CA ARG A 44 -6.07 -11.56 -12.92
C ARG A 44 -7.13 -10.55 -12.51
N VAL A 45 -8.20 -10.98 -11.83
CA VAL A 45 -9.25 -10.10 -11.33
C VAL A 45 -8.69 -9.11 -10.31
N LEU A 46 -8.00 -9.59 -9.27
CA LEU A 46 -7.38 -8.71 -8.28
C LEU A 46 -6.34 -7.79 -8.93
N GLY A 47 -5.50 -8.33 -9.82
CA GLY A 47 -4.48 -7.56 -10.52
C GLY A 47 -5.07 -6.43 -11.36
N THR A 48 -6.15 -6.70 -12.10
CA THR A 48 -6.87 -5.68 -12.87
C THR A 48 -7.54 -4.65 -11.97
N ILE A 49 -8.16 -5.07 -10.85
CA ILE A 49 -8.74 -4.14 -9.87
C ILE A 49 -7.65 -3.17 -9.37
N LEU A 50 -6.49 -3.69 -8.95
CA LEU A 50 -5.40 -2.84 -8.46
C LEU A 50 -4.89 -1.86 -9.52
N LEU A 51 -4.73 -2.29 -10.77
CA LEU A 51 -4.31 -1.40 -11.86
C LEU A 51 -5.38 -0.35 -12.21
N ALA A 52 -6.66 -0.68 -12.04
CA ALA A 52 -7.76 0.24 -12.30
C ALA A 52 -7.96 1.27 -11.18
N LEU A 53 -7.47 1.03 -9.96
CA LEU A 53 -7.68 1.93 -8.81
C LEU A 53 -7.20 3.35 -9.07
N TYR A 54 -6.05 3.51 -9.74
CA TYR A 54 -5.50 4.84 -10.02
C TYR A 54 -6.37 5.65 -11.00
N PRO A 55 -6.67 5.19 -12.23
CA PRO A 55 -7.53 5.95 -13.14
C PRO A 55 -8.94 6.15 -12.59
N VAL A 56 -9.52 5.15 -11.90
CA VAL A 56 -10.81 5.31 -11.23
C VAL A 56 -10.72 6.35 -10.11
N GLY A 57 -9.63 6.34 -9.34
CA GLY A 57 -9.37 7.31 -8.28
C GLY A 57 -9.29 8.74 -8.80
N MET A 58 -8.59 8.96 -9.93
CA MET A 58 -8.55 10.28 -10.58
C MET A 58 -9.95 10.77 -10.94
N VAL A 59 -10.78 9.92 -11.55
CA VAL A 59 -12.17 10.25 -11.91
C VAL A 59 -12.99 10.57 -10.67
N VAL A 60 -12.93 9.73 -9.63
CA VAL A 60 -13.65 9.96 -8.38
C VAL A 60 -13.21 11.25 -7.71
N HIS A 61 -11.92 11.51 -7.60
CA HIS A 61 -11.42 12.75 -6.99
C HIS A 61 -11.86 13.99 -7.79
N ALA A 62 -11.89 13.91 -9.13
CA ALA A 62 -12.41 14.97 -9.98
C ALA A 62 -13.91 15.22 -9.75
N LEU A 63 -14.73 14.16 -9.78
CA LEU A 63 -16.18 14.25 -9.59
C LEU A 63 -16.57 14.78 -8.20
N TYR A 64 -15.76 14.48 -7.18
CA TYR A 64 -16.01 14.89 -5.79
C TYR A 64 -15.22 16.14 -5.37
N GLY A 65 -14.70 16.91 -6.34
CA GLY A 65 -14.03 18.20 -6.09
C GLY A 65 -12.79 18.11 -5.19
N SER A 66 -12.12 16.95 -5.17
CA SER A 66 -10.94 16.67 -4.34
C SER A 66 -9.71 16.29 -5.17
N LEU A 67 -9.76 16.55 -6.48
CA LEU A 67 -8.58 16.45 -7.33
C LEU A 67 -7.62 17.58 -6.99
N SER A 68 -6.44 17.21 -6.55
CA SER A 68 -5.36 18.09 -6.16
C SER A 68 -4.05 17.46 -6.62
N VAL A 69 -2.93 18.16 -6.50
CA VAL A 69 -1.62 17.56 -6.76
C VAL A 69 -1.50 16.22 -6.03
N LEU A 70 -1.76 16.19 -4.72
CA LEU A 70 -1.66 15.00 -3.85
C LEU A 70 -2.50 13.79 -4.29
N THR A 71 -3.62 14.01 -4.96
CA THR A 71 -4.53 12.95 -5.42
C THR A 71 -4.44 12.68 -6.92
N ALA A 72 -3.68 13.51 -7.65
CA ALA A 72 -3.54 13.43 -9.10
C ALA A 72 -2.29 12.71 -9.57
N LEU A 73 -1.24 12.55 -8.75
CA LEU A 73 -0.04 11.78 -9.10
C LEU A 73 0.13 10.58 -8.15
N PRO A 74 0.48 9.38 -8.66
CA PRO A 74 0.57 8.14 -7.89
C PRO A 74 1.95 8.04 -7.20
N LEU A 75 2.28 9.04 -6.38
CA LEU A 75 3.62 9.15 -5.79
C LEU A 75 3.72 8.57 -4.39
N GLN A 76 2.59 8.23 -3.75
CA GLN A 76 2.64 7.56 -2.45
C GLN A 76 3.25 6.17 -2.61
N TYR A 77 3.93 5.70 -1.57
CA TYR A 77 4.48 4.34 -1.55
C TYR A 77 3.39 3.27 -1.75
N CYS A 78 2.18 3.51 -1.25
CA CYS A 78 1.04 2.64 -1.48
C CYS A 78 0.56 2.63 -2.94
N ASP A 79 0.67 3.74 -3.67
CA ASP A 79 0.30 3.80 -5.10
C ASP A 79 1.25 2.94 -5.92
N ILE A 80 2.56 3.08 -5.66
CA ILE A 80 3.59 2.26 -6.30
C ILE A 80 3.43 0.78 -5.94
N ALA A 81 3.12 0.47 -4.68
CA ALA A 81 2.83 -0.91 -4.26
C ALA A 81 1.58 -1.48 -4.96
N THR A 82 0.57 -0.65 -5.21
CA THR A 82 -0.66 -1.02 -5.91
C THR A 82 -0.40 -1.37 -7.37
N LEU A 83 0.32 -0.49 -8.08
CA LEU A 83 0.74 -0.74 -9.45
C LEU A 83 1.64 -1.98 -9.54
N ALA A 84 2.62 -2.10 -8.64
CA ALA A 84 3.49 -3.27 -8.57
C ALA A 84 2.71 -4.56 -8.28
N GLY A 85 1.73 -4.52 -7.38
CA GLY A 85 0.86 -5.66 -7.07
C GLY A 85 0.05 -6.11 -8.29
N GLY A 86 -0.56 -5.16 -9.00
CA GLY A 86 -1.25 -5.42 -10.25
C GLY A 86 -0.36 -6.09 -11.30
N ILE A 87 0.81 -5.51 -11.56
CA ILE A 87 1.79 -6.04 -12.52
C ILE A 87 2.31 -7.42 -12.06
N ALA A 88 2.57 -7.60 -10.77
CA ALA A 88 3.06 -8.85 -10.20
C ALA A 88 2.07 -10.00 -10.42
N LEU A 89 0.78 -9.77 -10.18
CA LEU A 89 -0.27 -10.78 -10.36
C LEU A 89 -0.42 -11.21 -11.83
N TRP A 90 -0.21 -10.30 -12.78
CA TRP A 90 -0.26 -10.61 -14.20
C TRP A 90 1.01 -11.27 -14.74
N THR A 91 2.18 -10.83 -14.28
CA THR A 91 3.45 -11.13 -14.96
C THR A 91 4.40 -12.02 -14.16
N ARG A 92 4.18 -12.15 -12.84
CA ARG A 92 5.07 -12.84 -11.88
C ARG A 92 6.52 -12.34 -11.89
N ARG A 93 6.75 -11.14 -12.41
CA ARG A 93 8.09 -10.56 -12.55
C ARG A 93 8.70 -10.32 -11.15
N PRO A 94 9.87 -10.89 -10.83
CA PRO A 94 10.40 -10.90 -9.46
C PRO A 94 10.53 -9.54 -8.80
N PHE A 95 10.88 -8.50 -9.56
CA PHE A 95 11.02 -7.15 -9.01
C PHE A 95 9.69 -6.59 -8.48
N PHE A 96 8.60 -6.69 -9.26
CA PHE A 96 7.29 -6.21 -8.82
C PHE A 96 6.74 -7.04 -7.66
N CYS A 97 7.00 -8.36 -7.68
CA CYS A 97 6.73 -9.25 -6.55
C CYS A 97 7.44 -8.81 -5.26
N GLU A 98 8.72 -8.41 -5.35
CA GLU A 98 9.47 -7.88 -4.22
C GLU A 98 8.90 -6.53 -3.77
N VAL A 99 8.65 -5.59 -4.68
CA VAL A 99 8.08 -4.27 -4.34
C VAL A 99 6.76 -4.42 -3.60
N VAL A 100 5.79 -5.18 -4.13
CA VAL A 100 4.50 -5.38 -3.45
C VAL A 100 4.66 -6.12 -2.13
N TYR A 101 5.58 -7.09 -2.03
CA TYR A 101 5.82 -7.82 -0.79
C TYR A 101 6.32 -6.90 0.34
N PHE A 102 7.40 -6.16 0.08
CA PHE A 102 8.00 -5.29 1.09
C PHE A 102 7.16 -4.06 1.36
N PHE A 103 6.70 -3.34 0.34
CA PHE A 103 5.91 -2.13 0.54
C PHE A 103 4.54 -2.46 1.11
N GLY A 104 3.94 -3.56 0.65
CA GLY A 104 2.61 -3.96 1.08
C GLY A 104 2.53 -4.33 2.55
N ILE A 105 3.51 -5.08 3.07
CA ILE A 105 3.50 -5.50 4.47
C ILE A 105 4.09 -4.43 5.39
N ALA A 106 5.21 -3.81 5.02
CA ALA A 106 5.89 -2.83 5.88
C ALA A 106 5.18 -1.47 5.90
N GLY A 107 4.61 -1.05 4.76
CA GLY A 107 4.01 0.27 4.57
C GLY A 107 2.49 0.22 4.45
N THR A 108 1.96 -0.37 3.37
CA THR A 108 0.53 -0.27 3.06
C THR A 108 -0.38 -0.91 4.12
N LEU A 109 0.07 -1.98 4.77
CA LEU A 109 -0.63 -2.57 5.92
C LEU A 109 -0.79 -1.58 7.08
N GLN A 110 0.18 -0.68 7.29
CA GLN A 110 0.03 0.39 8.29
C GLN A 110 -1.10 1.32 7.92
N GLY A 111 -1.25 1.69 6.64
CA GLY A 111 -2.39 2.48 6.20
C GLY A 111 -3.73 1.76 6.42
N LEU A 112 -3.77 0.43 6.32
CA LEU A 112 -4.98 -0.35 6.61
C LEU A 112 -5.32 -0.33 8.11
N LEU A 113 -4.32 -0.33 8.99
CA LEU A 113 -4.52 -0.40 10.45
C LEU A 113 -4.66 0.97 11.10
N THR A 114 -3.86 1.94 10.65
CA THR A 114 -3.81 3.34 11.11
C THR A 114 -4.03 4.26 9.91
N PRO A 115 -5.26 4.30 9.35
CA PRO A 115 -5.57 5.03 8.14
C PRO A 115 -5.47 6.55 8.31
N ALA A 116 -4.70 7.18 7.43
CA ALA A 116 -4.68 8.64 7.26
C ALA A 116 -5.79 9.11 6.32
N LEU A 117 -7.04 8.76 6.67
CA LEU A 117 -8.24 9.00 5.86
C LEU A 117 -9.21 9.93 6.61
N ILE A 118 -9.85 10.85 5.88
CA ILE A 118 -10.87 11.76 6.43
C ILE A 118 -12.29 11.47 5.91
N TYR A 119 -12.41 10.65 4.85
CA TYR A 119 -13.68 10.30 4.22
C TYR A 119 -14.28 9.06 4.88
N GLU A 120 -15.56 9.11 5.24
CA GLU A 120 -16.29 8.01 5.89
C GLU A 120 -17.22 7.29 4.90
N PHE A 121 -17.56 6.03 5.18
CA PHE A 121 -18.55 5.29 4.38
C PHE A 121 -19.91 6.04 4.37
N PRO A 122 -20.60 6.16 3.21
CA PRO A 122 -20.38 5.47 1.93
C PRO A 122 -19.59 6.28 0.87
N ASP A 123 -18.74 7.23 1.25
CA ASP A 123 -17.98 8.03 0.29
C ASP A 123 -17.10 7.14 -0.63
N PRO A 124 -17.12 7.30 -1.96
CA PRO A 124 -16.31 6.47 -2.85
C PRO A 124 -14.80 6.56 -2.58
N ARG A 125 -14.31 7.66 -2.01
CA ARG A 125 -12.90 7.83 -1.61
C ARG A 125 -12.54 6.94 -0.42
N PHE A 126 -13.49 6.66 0.47
CA PHE A 126 -13.34 5.64 1.51
C PHE A 126 -13.13 4.26 0.88
N ILE A 127 -13.97 3.91 -0.11
CA ILE A 127 -13.90 2.61 -0.78
C ILE A 127 -12.57 2.46 -1.52
N LEU A 128 -12.16 3.47 -2.30
CA LEU A 128 -10.89 3.46 -3.03
C LEU A 128 -9.70 3.25 -2.09
N PHE A 129 -9.64 4.02 -1.01
CA PHE A 129 -8.58 3.95 -0.02
C PHE A 129 -8.45 2.52 0.54
N PHE A 130 -9.56 1.91 0.95
CA PHE A 130 -9.54 0.60 1.59
C PHE A 130 -9.42 -0.58 0.61
N VAL A 131 -9.91 -0.46 -0.63
CA VAL A 131 -9.63 -1.48 -1.65
C VAL A 131 -8.13 -1.50 -1.97
N MET A 132 -7.49 -0.32 -2.04
CA MET A 132 -6.04 -0.22 -2.20
C MET A 132 -5.30 -0.80 -1.00
N HIS A 133 -5.63 -0.33 0.21
CA HIS A 133 -4.93 -0.68 1.43
C HIS A 133 -5.21 -2.10 1.93
N GLY A 134 -6.31 -2.74 1.51
CA GLY A 134 -6.56 -4.16 1.71
C GLY A 134 -5.99 -5.04 0.61
N GLY A 135 -6.16 -4.65 -0.66
CA GLY A 135 -5.74 -5.44 -1.82
C GLY A 135 -4.23 -5.61 -1.94
N VAL A 136 -3.46 -4.58 -1.57
CA VAL A 136 -1.99 -4.64 -1.62
C VAL A 136 -1.40 -5.63 -0.60
N PRO A 137 -1.72 -5.60 0.71
CA PRO A 137 -1.27 -6.61 1.65
C PRO A 137 -1.72 -8.02 1.27
N ILE A 138 -2.96 -8.20 0.80
CA ILE A 138 -3.43 -9.49 0.27
C ILE A 138 -2.48 -9.98 -0.83
N THR A 139 -2.17 -9.13 -1.80
CA THR A 139 -1.27 -9.45 -2.92
C THR A 139 0.14 -9.76 -2.43
N ALA A 140 0.66 -8.99 -1.47
CA ALA A 140 1.97 -9.19 -0.87
C ALA A 140 2.12 -10.60 -0.29
N PHE A 141 1.16 -11.04 0.54
CA PHE A 141 1.14 -12.40 1.07
C PHE A 141 0.93 -13.44 -0.04
N TYR A 142 0.03 -13.18 -0.97
CA TYR A 142 -0.34 -14.12 -2.05
C TYR A 142 0.86 -14.45 -2.96
N VAL A 143 1.64 -13.45 -3.35
CA VAL A 143 2.83 -13.60 -4.21
C VAL A 143 3.83 -14.59 -3.62
N VAL A 144 4.08 -14.49 -2.32
CA VAL A 144 5.07 -15.35 -1.64
C VAL A 144 4.50 -16.72 -1.28
N THR A 145 3.24 -16.80 -0.89
CA THR A 145 2.62 -18.05 -0.39
C THR A 145 2.04 -18.89 -1.52
N ALA A 146 1.17 -18.32 -2.34
CA ALA A 146 0.44 -19.02 -3.39
C ALA A 146 1.21 -19.07 -4.71
N MET A 147 1.74 -17.93 -5.17
CA MET A 147 2.53 -17.88 -6.42
C MET A 147 3.96 -18.38 -6.21
N LYS A 148 4.40 -18.54 -4.96
CA LYS A 148 5.72 -19.03 -4.56
C LYS A 148 6.89 -18.21 -5.14
N VAL A 149 6.65 -16.94 -5.51
CA VAL A 149 7.70 -16.02 -5.95
C VAL A 149 8.29 -15.37 -4.71
N ARG A 150 9.46 -15.86 -4.30
CA ARG A 150 10.14 -15.40 -3.08
C ARG A 150 11.07 -14.22 -3.37
N PRO A 151 11.32 -13.34 -2.37
CA PRO A 151 12.37 -12.34 -2.47
C PRO A 151 13.72 -12.99 -2.80
N ARG A 152 14.41 -12.50 -3.83
CA ARG A 152 15.70 -13.04 -4.28
C ARG A 152 16.84 -12.62 -3.32
N PRO A 153 18.01 -13.27 -3.38
CA PRO A 153 19.21 -12.76 -2.72
C PRO A 153 19.44 -11.26 -2.99
N GLY A 154 19.83 -10.54 -1.94
CA GLY A 154 20.00 -9.08 -1.98
C GLY A 154 18.70 -8.28 -2.12
N ALA A 155 17.52 -8.87 -1.88
CA ALA A 155 16.24 -8.15 -1.98
C ALA A 155 16.14 -6.96 -1.03
N VAL A 156 16.65 -7.09 0.21
CA VAL A 156 16.65 -5.97 1.16
C VAL A 156 17.40 -4.77 0.59
N LEU A 157 18.65 -4.97 0.12
CA LEU A 157 19.43 -3.89 -0.46
C LEU A 157 18.75 -3.30 -1.70
N ARG A 158 18.29 -4.15 -2.63
CA ARG A 158 17.64 -3.71 -3.86
C ARG A 158 16.39 -2.87 -3.61
N ILE A 159 15.53 -3.31 -2.70
CA ILE A 159 14.30 -2.60 -2.37
C ILE A 159 14.58 -1.37 -1.52
N MET A 160 15.58 -1.40 -0.64
CA MET A 160 16.04 -0.18 0.06
C MET A 160 16.57 0.86 -0.93
N THR A 161 17.41 0.48 -1.89
CA THR A 161 17.90 1.40 -2.92
C THR A 161 16.75 1.98 -3.73
N PHE A 162 15.78 1.15 -4.13
CA PHE A 162 14.58 1.63 -4.81
C PHE A 162 13.77 2.60 -3.94
N SER A 163 13.56 2.28 -2.66
CA SER A 163 12.83 3.13 -1.72
C SER A 163 13.50 4.49 -1.54
N VAL A 164 14.82 4.53 -1.37
CA VAL A 164 15.59 5.78 -1.19
C VAL A 164 15.63 6.60 -2.48
N ALA A 165 15.81 5.96 -3.64
CA ALA A 165 15.75 6.65 -4.92
C ALA A 165 14.36 7.26 -5.14
N TRP A 166 13.29 6.51 -4.86
CA TRP A 166 11.92 7.01 -4.93
C TRP A 166 11.67 8.13 -3.93
N TYR A 167 12.20 8.01 -2.71
CA TYR A 167 12.13 9.04 -1.68
C TYR A 167 12.74 10.37 -2.16
N ALA A 168 13.88 10.32 -2.84
CA ALA A 168 14.52 11.51 -3.42
C ALA A 168 13.68 12.14 -4.53
N VAL A 169 13.06 11.32 -5.41
CA VAL A 169 12.11 11.81 -6.42
C VAL A 169 10.94 12.53 -5.76
N ILE A 170 10.34 11.93 -4.73
CA ILE A 170 9.24 12.53 -3.98
C ILE A 170 9.66 13.87 -3.36
N ALA A 171 10.89 13.95 -2.81
CA ALA A 171 11.39 15.18 -2.19
C ALA A 171 11.48 16.34 -3.20
N VAL A 172 11.96 16.06 -4.42
CA VAL A 172 12.00 17.05 -5.50
C VAL A 172 10.58 17.50 -5.88
N VAL A 173 9.63 16.56 -6.00
CA VAL A 173 8.24 16.89 -6.34
C VAL A 173 7.56 17.70 -5.22
N ASN A 174 7.75 17.31 -3.96
CA ASN A 174 7.21 18.02 -2.81
C ASN A 174 7.73 19.46 -2.76
N TYR A 175 9.03 19.66 -2.99
CA TYR A 175 9.62 20.98 -3.08
C TYR A 175 9.05 21.79 -4.24
N ALA A 176 8.98 21.21 -5.44
CA ALA A 176 8.54 21.91 -6.65
C ALA A 176 7.05 22.28 -6.63
N LEU A 177 6.20 21.44 -6.02
CA LEU A 177 4.74 21.59 -6.06
C LEU A 177 4.12 22.02 -4.72
N GLY A 178 4.93 22.26 -3.69
CA GLY A 178 4.45 22.55 -2.33
C GLY A 178 3.61 21.41 -1.74
N ALA A 179 3.90 20.17 -2.13
CA ALA A 179 3.14 18.99 -1.75
C ALA A 179 3.73 18.29 -0.51
N ASN A 180 3.01 17.28 -0.01
CA ASN A 180 3.42 16.46 1.14
C ASN A 180 3.19 14.96 0.90
N TYR A 181 3.67 14.46 -0.24
CA TYR A 181 3.73 13.03 -0.52
C TYR A 181 4.63 12.30 0.47
N ALA A 182 4.25 11.06 0.78
CA ALA A 182 4.91 10.19 1.76
C ALA A 182 5.14 10.85 3.14
N PHE A 183 4.38 11.91 3.44
CA PHE A 183 4.50 12.68 4.67
C PHE A 183 5.92 13.20 4.94
N GLN A 184 6.67 13.61 3.91
CA GLN A 184 8.06 14.07 4.07
C GLN A 184 8.18 15.47 4.70
N CYS A 185 7.17 16.31 4.49
CA CYS A 185 7.14 17.72 4.92
C CYS A 185 6.37 17.89 6.24
N ALA A 186 5.31 17.10 6.45
CA ALA A 186 4.53 17.08 7.68
C ALA A 186 3.94 15.69 7.94
N LYS A 187 3.83 15.33 9.22
CA LYS A 187 3.22 14.07 9.67
C LYS A 187 1.73 14.00 9.34
N PRO A 188 1.15 12.80 9.19
CA PRO A 188 -0.30 12.65 9.06
C PRO A 188 -1.02 13.22 10.29
N VAL A 189 -2.25 13.70 10.08
CA VAL A 189 -3.10 14.23 11.17
C VAL A 189 -3.60 13.10 12.08
N GLN A 190 -3.88 11.94 11.50
CA GLN A 190 -4.28 10.75 12.24
C GLN A 190 -3.07 10.10 12.93
N ALA A 191 -3.31 9.58 14.14
CA ALA A 191 -2.29 8.89 14.91
C ALA A 191 -1.66 7.75 14.12
N SER A 192 -0.33 7.69 14.11
CA SER A 192 0.42 6.71 13.31
C SER A 192 1.81 6.46 13.88
N LEU A 193 2.56 5.53 13.28
CA LEU A 193 3.97 5.30 13.64
C LEU A 193 4.83 6.56 13.53
N PHE A 194 4.47 7.51 12.65
CA PHE A 194 5.21 8.77 12.52
C PHE A 194 5.28 9.57 13.82
N ASP A 195 4.32 9.41 14.72
CA ASP A 195 4.30 10.12 16.00
C ASP A 195 5.49 9.73 16.90
N GLN A 196 6.03 8.53 16.71
CA GLN A 196 7.13 7.96 17.50
C GLN A 196 8.51 8.19 16.86
N LEU A 197 8.58 8.77 15.65
CA LEU A 197 9.82 8.85 14.86
C LEU A 197 10.66 10.11 15.08
N GLY A 198 10.25 10.99 16.01
CA GLY A 198 10.92 12.27 16.31
C GLY A 198 10.36 13.45 15.50
N PRO A 199 10.94 14.67 15.65
CA PRO A 199 10.47 15.88 14.97
C PRO A 199 10.93 15.95 13.51
N TRP A 200 10.31 16.84 12.73
CA TRP A 200 10.79 17.18 11.39
C TRP A 200 12.12 17.96 11.49
N PRO A 201 13.11 17.76 10.59
CA PRO A 201 13.14 16.79 9.48
C PRO A 201 13.67 15.40 9.86
N TRP A 202 14.06 15.19 11.13
CA TRP A 202 14.78 13.99 11.58
C TRP A 202 14.00 12.69 11.42
N TYR A 203 12.67 12.72 11.56
CA TYR A 203 11.86 11.52 11.36
C TYR A 203 12.01 10.91 9.97
N ASN A 204 12.42 11.67 8.96
CA ASN A 204 12.65 11.15 7.62
C ASN A 204 13.79 10.12 7.59
N PHE A 205 14.86 10.36 8.35
CA PHE A 205 15.93 9.38 8.54
C PHE A 205 15.44 8.19 9.37
N SER A 206 14.66 8.45 10.42
CA SER A 206 14.03 7.40 11.24
C SER A 206 13.13 6.49 10.39
N THR A 207 12.37 7.04 9.43
CA THR A 207 11.51 6.29 8.50
C THR A 207 12.33 5.39 7.58
N ILE A 208 13.46 5.88 7.05
CA ILE A 208 14.38 5.06 6.24
C ILE A 208 14.96 3.91 7.08
N GLY A 209 15.38 4.20 8.31
CA GLY A 209 15.88 3.20 9.26
C GLY A 209 14.81 2.15 9.61
N LEU A 210 13.57 2.58 9.85
CA LEU A 210 12.45 1.68 10.11
C LEU A 210 12.15 0.80 8.91
N GLY A 211 12.20 1.36 7.69
CA GLY A 211 12.11 0.60 6.45
C GLY A 211 13.17 -0.49 6.35
N LEU A 212 14.43 -0.17 6.68
CA LEU A 212 15.51 -1.15 6.70
C LEU A 212 15.25 -2.28 7.71
N VAL A 213 14.78 -1.95 8.92
CA VAL A 213 14.43 -2.94 9.95
C VAL A 213 13.31 -3.84 9.45
N PHE A 214 12.20 -3.26 8.97
CA PHE A 214 11.06 -4.04 8.49
C PHE A 214 11.43 -4.93 7.30
N TYR A 215 12.15 -4.40 6.31
CA TYR A 215 12.57 -5.21 5.16
C TYR A 215 13.52 -6.33 5.57
N SER A 216 14.43 -6.09 6.51
CA SER A 216 15.31 -7.13 7.05
C SER A 216 14.49 -8.23 7.72
N VAL A 217 13.56 -7.87 8.61
CA VAL A 217 12.67 -8.81 9.32
C VAL A 217 11.84 -9.63 8.33
N LEU A 218 11.22 -8.98 7.34
CA LEU A 218 10.42 -9.65 6.31
C LEU A 218 11.27 -10.59 5.44
N TYR A 219 12.56 -10.31 5.27
CA TYR A 219 13.46 -11.16 4.49
C TYR A 219 13.99 -12.38 5.26
N LEU A 220 14.02 -12.34 6.61
CA LEU A 220 14.58 -13.41 7.45
C LEU A 220 14.09 -14.83 7.08
N PRO A 221 12.80 -15.10 6.83
CA PRO A 221 12.34 -16.45 6.50
C PRO A 221 12.90 -17.01 5.18
N PHE A 222 13.44 -16.16 4.32
CA PHE A 222 14.01 -16.53 3.02
C PHE A 222 15.54 -16.58 3.03
N ALA A 223 16.19 -15.85 3.94
CA ALA A 223 17.64 -15.81 4.06
C ALA A 223 18.25 -17.18 4.43
N PHE A 224 17.54 -17.96 5.26
CA PHE A 224 18.04 -19.24 5.79
C PHE A 224 17.59 -20.47 5.00
N ARG A 225 16.84 -20.29 3.92
CA ARG A 225 16.31 -21.40 3.12
C ARG A 225 17.24 -21.63 1.94
N LYS A 226 18.07 -22.69 2.00
CA LYS A 226 18.86 -23.15 0.84
C LYS A 226 17.95 -23.26 -0.38
N ALA A 227 18.42 -22.73 -1.52
CA ALA A 227 17.83 -23.02 -2.81
C ALA A 227 17.71 -24.54 -2.91
N ARG A 228 16.46 -25.03 -2.96
CA ARG A 228 16.22 -26.37 -3.47
C ARG A 228 16.19 -26.17 -4.98
N ASP A 229 17.31 -26.49 -5.60
CA ASP A 229 17.43 -26.69 -7.04
C ASP A 229 16.48 -27.80 -7.49
#